data_AF-A0AAV2HRS6-F1
#
_entry.id   AF-A0AAV2HRS6-F1
#
_cell.length_a   1.000
_cell.length_b   1.000
_cell.length_c   1.000
_cell.angle_alpha   90.00
_cell.angle_beta   90.00
_cell.angle_gamma   90.00
#
_symmetry.space_group_name_H-M   'P 1'
#
loop_
_entity.id
_entity.type
_entity.pdbx_description
1 polymer ?
#
loop_
_entity_poly.entity_id
_entity_poly.type
_entity_poly.pdbx_seq_one_letter_code
_entity_poly.pdbx_strand_id
1 'polypeptide(L)'
;MDRLLLPRVRLEPEGVEHPIPEAGSPLPRWQTLPMDAKFPVDPAPKGEVTFVTTKMCQPAYRSSQREDFDLTDPYNRTIKSEYKSLYDPFLKGWFSKPHVRQRLVEQNLITDKGNIPCSVRDFNDYRYFLRQQAVIKNKHEDTAPLERRQHVIQQKKLKAEVFGVEVKYKLLKARQTSKEEEEEKRKKYEEKQQQETERMRLFEERKQVQLTRSKNKVTDKIEEIKRREDAMRRKAE
;
A
#
# COMPACT_ATOMS: atom_id res chain seq x y z
N MET A 1 2.04 -59.30 59.34
CA MET A 1 2.73 -58.09 58.86
C MET A 1 3.34 -58.45 57.52
N ASP A 2 2.54 -58.35 56.45
CA ASP A 2 3.01 -58.65 55.11
C ASP A 2 4.00 -57.58 54.66
N ARG A 3 5.22 -58.03 54.31
CA ARG A 3 6.23 -57.15 53.71
C ARG A 3 5.73 -56.75 52.33
N LEU A 4 5.32 -55.49 52.18
CA LEU A 4 5.04 -54.86 50.89
C LEU A 4 6.32 -54.94 50.05
N LEU A 5 6.35 -55.87 49.10
CA LEU A 5 7.39 -55.93 48.08
C LEU A 5 7.17 -54.76 47.12
N LEU A 6 8.19 -53.92 46.94
CA LEU A 6 8.19 -52.91 45.88
C LEU A 6 7.93 -53.58 44.52
N PRO A 7 7.23 -52.92 43.58
CA PRO A 7 7.04 -53.44 42.24
C PRO A 7 8.41 -53.76 41.62
N ARG A 8 8.56 -54.94 41.02
CA ARG A 8 9.80 -55.31 40.32
C ARG A 8 10.14 -54.21 39.30
N VAL A 9 11.39 -53.75 39.33
CA VAL A 9 11.98 -52.93 38.27
C VAL A 9 11.71 -53.63 36.95
N ARG A 10 10.96 -52.98 36.04
CA ARG A 10 10.84 -53.46 34.66
C ARG A 10 12.23 -53.29 34.04
N LEU A 11 12.95 -54.41 33.90
CA LEU A 11 14.07 -54.50 32.99
C LEU A 11 13.48 -54.43 31.58
N GLU A 12 13.53 -53.24 30.97
CA GLU A 12 13.23 -53.10 29.54
C GLU A 12 14.22 -53.97 28.76
N PRO A 13 13.76 -54.72 27.73
CA PRO A 13 14.62 -55.63 26.99
C PRO A 13 15.77 -54.86 26.32
N GLU A 14 17.00 -55.34 26.48
CA GLU A 14 18.15 -54.78 25.79
C GLU A 14 17.95 -54.85 24.26
N GLY A 15 18.05 -53.70 23.59
CA GLY A 15 18.04 -53.62 22.12
C GLY A 15 16.92 -52.81 21.48
N VAL A 16 15.99 -52.23 22.25
CA VAL A 16 15.01 -51.29 21.67
C VAL A 16 15.64 -49.91 21.54
N GLU A 17 16.07 -49.55 20.33
CA GLU A 17 16.43 -48.17 19.99
C GLU A 17 15.22 -47.27 20.29
N HIS A 18 15.44 -46.30 21.18
CA HIS A 18 14.41 -45.30 21.45
C HIS A 18 14.42 -44.33 20.27
N PRO A 19 13.31 -44.19 19.52
CA PRO A 19 13.30 -43.33 18.34
C PRO A 19 13.63 -41.90 18.78
N ILE A 20 14.60 -41.30 18.10
CA ILE A 20 14.90 -39.87 18.23
C ILE A 20 13.58 -39.13 17.99
N PRO A 21 13.05 -38.36 18.98
CA PRO A 21 11.78 -37.69 18.80
C PRO A 21 11.91 -36.70 17.63
N GLU A 22 11.03 -36.87 16.63
CA GLU A 22 10.93 -35.93 15.51
C GLU A 22 10.67 -34.52 16.05
N ALA A 23 11.27 -33.50 15.42
CA ALA A 23 11.30 -32.12 15.91
C ALA A 23 9.92 -31.44 16.07
N GLY A 24 8.82 -32.10 15.68
CA GLY A 24 7.43 -31.68 15.90
C GLY A 24 6.70 -32.39 17.03
N SER A 25 7.31 -33.38 17.69
CA SER A 25 6.73 -34.02 18.88
C SER A 25 6.70 -33.00 20.03
N PRO A 26 5.58 -32.88 20.78
CA PRO A 26 5.59 -32.10 22.01
C PRO A 26 6.72 -32.59 22.92
N LEU A 27 7.31 -31.63 23.64
CA LEU A 27 8.42 -31.82 24.59
C LEU A 27 8.27 -33.11 25.43
N PRO A 28 9.39 -33.71 25.85
CA PRO A 28 9.45 -35.10 26.31
C PRO A 28 8.45 -35.42 27.43
N ARG A 29 8.11 -36.72 27.57
CA ARG A 29 7.08 -37.29 28.48
C ARG A 29 7.21 -36.97 29.99
N TRP A 30 8.01 -35.98 30.38
CA TRP A 30 8.24 -35.50 31.74
C TRP A 30 6.95 -35.08 32.45
N GLN A 31 5.96 -34.56 31.72
CA GLN A 31 4.64 -34.23 32.28
C GLN A 31 3.91 -35.46 32.88
N THR A 32 4.24 -36.65 32.37
CA THR A 32 3.67 -37.92 32.84
C THR A 32 4.63 -38.72 33.72
N LEU A 33 5.81 -38.17 34.03
CA LEU A 33 6.86 -38.88 34.76
C LEU A 33 6.69 -38.66 36.28
N PRO A 34 6.62 -39.72 37.10
CA PRO A 34 6.53 -39.58 38.55
C PRO A 34 7.83 -38.99 39.12
N MET A 35 7.75 -38.27 40.24
CA MET A 35 8.91 -37.59 40.85
C MET A 35 10.06 -38.54 41.23
N ASP A 36 9.75 -39.81 41.48
CA ASP A 36 10.72 -40.83 41.86
C ASP A 36 11.41 -41.49 40.66
N ALA A 37 11.03 -41.14 39.43
CA ALA A 37 11.63 -41.69 38.22
C ALA A 37 12.76 -40.80 37.68
N LYS A 38 13.87 -41.45 37.29
CA LYS A 38 15.00 -40.78 36.65
C LYS A 38 14.57 -40.20 35.31
N PHE A 39 14.97 -38.96 35.03
CA PHE A 39 14.73 -38.33 33.73
C PHE A 39 15.32 -39.18 32.60
N PRO A 40 14.58 -39.44 31.51
CA PRO A 40 15.16 -40.03 30.31
C PRO A 40 16.15 -39.02 29.73
N VAL A 41 17.44 -39.32 29.90
CA VAL A 41 18.54 -38.63 29.24
C VAL A 41 18.82 -39.43 27.99
N ASP A 42 18.59 -38.83 26.82
CA ASP A 42 18.95 -39.46 25.55
C ASP A 42 20.45 -39.80 25.59
N PRO A 43 20.84 -41.07 25.41
CA PRO A 43 22.24 -41.44 25.44
C PRO A 43 22.96 -40.68 24.33
N ALA A 44 24.15 -40.16 24.63
CA ALA A 44 25.00 -39.59 23.60
C ALA A 44 25.14 -40.60 22.46
N PRO A 45 25.03 -40.17 21.19
CA PRO A 45 25.13 -41.07 20.05
C PRO A 45 26.42 -41.89 20.17
N LYS A 46 26.27 -43.21 20.23
CA LYS A 46 27.41 -44.13 20.32
C LYS A 46 28.05 -44.21 18.94
N GLY A 47 29.24 -43.62 18.77
CA GLY A 47 30.01 -43.67 17.52
C GLY A 47 30.60 -42.32 17.12
N GLU A 48 31.15 -42.27 15.90
CA GLU A 48 31.65 -41.04 15.31
C GLU A 48 30.49 -40.16 14.82
N VAL A 49 30.42 -38.92 15.32
CA VAL A 49 29.40 -37.96 14.93
C VAL A 49 29.91 -37.11 13.77
N THR A 50 29.42 -37.39 12.57
CA THR A 50 29.72 -36.55 11.41
C THR A 50 28.71 -35.40 11.33
N PHE A 51 29.18 -34.17 11.51
CA PHE A 51 28.35 -33.00 11.28
C PHE A 51 28.20 -32.75 9.79
N VAL A 52 26.98 -32.39 9.37
CA VAL A 52 26.66 -32.10 7.97
C VAL A 52 25.85 -30.81 7.89
N THR A 53 26.03 -30.05 6.81
CA THR A 53 25.29 -28.80 6.56
C THR A 53 24.11 -29.02 5.63
N THR A 54 24.38 -29.10 4.32
CA THR A 54 23.40 -29.21 3.24
C THR A 54 23.83 -30.28 2.24
N LYS A 55 22.95 -30.60 1.29
CA LYS A 55 23.29 -31.47 0.18
C LYS A 55 24.28 -30.78 -0.76
N MET A 56 25.09 -31.59 -1.43
CA MET A 56 25.94 -31.14 -2.52
C MET A 56 25.14 -30.35 -3.56
N CYS A 57 25.74 -29.27 -4.06
CA CYS A 57 25.16 -28.30 -5.01
C CYS A 57 23.88 -27.62 -4.52
N GLN A 58 23.70 -27.52 -3.21
CA GLN A 58 22.72 -26.63 -2.59
C GLN A 58 23.45 -25.50 -1.88
N PRO A 59 22.94 -24.26 -1.98
CA PRO A 59 23.56 -23.14 -1.27
C PRO A 59 23.42 -23.37 0.23
N ALA A 60 24.53 -23.33 0.96
CA ALA A 60 24.51 -23.43 2.44
C ALA A 60 23.63 -22.34 3.04
N TYR A 61 23.78 -21.12 2.54
CA TYR A 61 23.11 -19.94 3.04
C TYR A 61 22.18 -19.43 1.95
N ARG A 62 20.87 -19.56 2.19
CA ARG A 62 19.85 -19.09 1.25
C ARG A 62 19.10 -17.92 1.88
N SER A 63 19.27 -16.71 1.35
CA SER A 63 18.56 -15.53 1.85
C SER A 63 17.02 -15.71 1.78
N SER A 64 16.30 -15.00 2.65
CA SER A 64 14.82 -15.01 2.63
C SER A 64 14.29 -14.39 1.32
N GLN A 65 15.02 -13.42 0.79
CA GLN A 65 14.72 -12.69 -0.44
C GLN A 65 14.89 -13.55 -1.71
N ARG A 66 15.44 -14.76 -1.59
CA ARG A 66 15.78 -15.66 -2.72
C ARG A 66 16.76 -15.03 -3.71
N GLU A 67 17.49 -14.00 -3.28
CA GLU A 67 18.53 -13.30 -4.04
C GLU A 67 19.91 -13.83 -3.62
N ASP A 68 20.89 -13.75 -4.53
CA ASP A 68 22.26 -14.24 -4.31
C ASP A 68 23.03 -13.41 -3.26
N PHE A 69 22.53 -12.21 -2.94
CA PHE A 69 23.07 -11.32 -1.92
C PHE A 69 22.03 -11.06 -0.84
N ASP A 70 22.47 -11.02 0.42
CA ASP A 70 21.62 -10.73 1.56
C ASP A 70 21.89 -9.29 2.04
N LEU A 71 20.95 -8.38 1.77
CA LEU A 71 21.07 -6.98 2.23
C LEU A 71 20.83 -6.82 3.74
N THR A 72 20.37 -7.88 4.42
CA THR A 72 20.10 -7.84 5.86
C THR A 72 21.38 -7.88 6.71
N ASP A 73 22.51 -8.31 6.12
CA ASP A 73 23.81 -8.40 6.81
C ASP A 73 24.92 -7.70 6.00
N PRO A 74 25.01 -6.36 6.07
CA PRO A 74 25.97 -5.57 5.27
C PRO A 74 27.44 -5.91 5.53
N TYR A 75 27.75 -6.52 6.68
CA TYR A 75 29.10 -6.84 7.11
C TYR A 75 29.41 -8.34 7.04
N ASN A 76 28.52 -9.16 6.47
CA ASN A 76 28.69 -10.61 6.35
C ASN A 76 29.09 -11.28 7.68
N ARG A 77 28.47 -10.86 8.79
CA ARG A 77 28.74 -11.44 10.12
C ARG A 77 28.20 -12.85 10.27
N THR A 78 27.13 -13.16 9.53
CA THR A 78 26.37 -14.42 9.60
C THR A 78 26.84 -15.41 8.54
N ILE A 79 27.24 -14.92 7.37
CA ILE A 79 27.61 -15.71 6.20
C ILE A 79 29.06 -15.38 5.83
N LYS A 80 29.94 -16.38 5.80
CA LYS A 80 31.31 -16.18 5.31
C LYS A 80 31.28 -16.01 3.78
N SER A 81 32.01 -15.03 3.27
CA SER A 81 32.12 -14.74 1.83
C SER A 81 33.06 -15.70 1.07
N GLU A 82 33.54 -16.76 1.71
CA GLU A 82 34.43 -17.72 1.09
C GLU A 82 33.67 -18.57 0.07
N TYR A 83 34.17 -18.61 -1.16
CA TYR A 83 33.59 -19.45 -2.20
C TYR A 83 33.82 -20.93 -1.89
N LYS A 84 32.74 -21.71 -1.90
CA LYS A 84 32.78 -23.15 -1.65
C LYS A 84 32.11 -23.89 -2.82
N SER A 85 32.92 -24.50 -3.69
CA SER A 85 32.45 -25.15 -4.93
C SER A 85 31.39 -26.23 -4.69
N LEU A 86 31.47 -26.99 -3.59
CA LEU A 86 30.50 -28.04 -3.28
C LEU A 86 29.08 -27.51 -2.99
N TYR A 87 28.92 -26.23 -2.67
CA TYR A 87 27.62 -25.60 -2.43
C TYR A 87 27.06 -24.91 -3.68
N ASP A 88 27.82 -24.86 -4.77
CA ASP A 88 27.44 -24.17 -5.99
C ASP A 88 26.36 -24.96 -6.77
N PRO A 89 25.16 -24.38 -6.98
CA PRO A 89 24.10 -25.02 -7.77
C PRO A 89 24.46 -25.23 -9.24
N PHE A 90 25.29 -24.37 -9.82
CA PHE A 90 25.67 -24.43 -11.23
C PHE A 90 26.65 -25.56 -11.53
N LEU A 91 27.43 -25.99 -10.52
CA LEU A 91 28.33 -27.13 -10.64
C LEU A 91 27.61 -28.49 -10.53
N LYS A 92 26.29 -28.50 -10.34
CA LYS A 92 25.49 -29.74 -10.24
C LYS A 92 25.70 -30.67 -11.42
N GLY A 93 25.78 -30.15 -12.64
CA GLY A 93 26.01 -30.98 -13.84
C GLY A 93 27.36 -31.70 -13.81
N TRP A 94 28.40 -31.05 -13.29
CA TRP A 94 29.73 -31.63 -13.17
C TRP A 94 29.78 -32.68 -12.05
N PHE A 95 29.26 -32.33 -10.88
CA PHE A 95 29.25 -33.19 -9.69
C PHE A 95 28.28 -34.39 -9.78
N SER A 96 27.29 -34.34 -10.68
CA SER A 96 26.36 -35.45 -10.90
C SER A 96 27.00 -36.65 -11.62
N LYS A 97 28.18 -36.48 -12.21
CA LYS A 97 28.89 -37.57 -12.89
C LYS A 97 29.28 -38.68 -11.89
N PRO A 98 28.99 -39.97 -12.17
CA PRO A 98 29.19 -41.06 -11.20
C PRO A 98 30.63 -41.17 -10.69
N HIS A 99 31.61 -41.08 -11.59
CA HIS A 99 33.03 -41.17 -11.24
C HIS A 99 33.51 -40.00 -10.37
N VAL A 100 32.97 -38.79 -10.58
CA VAL A 100 33.28 -37.62 -9.73
C VAL A 100 32.69 -37.84 -8.36
N ARG A 101 31.43 -38.27 -8.29
CA ARG A 101 30.75 -38.53 -7.02
C ARG A 101 31.44 -39.63 -6.21
N GLN A 102 31.83 -40.73 -6.84
CA GLN A 102 32.60 -41.80 -6.19
C GLN A 102 33.91 -41.26 -5.61
N ARG A 103 34.68 -40.51 -6.39
CA ARG A 103 35.92 -39.88 -5.91
C ARG A 103 35.69 -38.93 -4.73
N LEU A 104 34.60 -38.17 -4.72
CA LEU A 104 34.27 -37.27 -3.61
C LEU A 104 33.92 -38.04 -2.32
N VAL A 105 33.23 -39.18 -2.43
CA VAL A 105 32.94 -40.07 -1.30
C VAL A 105 34.24 -40.68 -0.77
N GLU A 106 35.08 -41.21 -1.66
CA GLU A 106 36.40 -41.77 -1.31
C GLU A 106 37.30 -40.76 -0.58
N GLN A 107 37.20 -39.47 -0.97
CA GLN A 107 37.95 -38.38 -0.33
C GLN A 107 37.29 -37.83 0.94
N ASN A 108 36.18 -38.40 1.41
CA ASN A 108 35.39 -37.91 2.55
C ASN A 108 34.94 -36.44 2.41
N LEU A 109 34.80 -35.94 1.18
CA LEU A 109 34.30 -34.60 0.89
C LEU A 109 32.77 -34.54 0.84
N ILE A 110 32.14 -35.69 0.64
CA ILE A 110 30.69 -35.88 0.77
C ILE A 110 30.42 -37.19 1.50
N THR A 111 29.32 -37.22 2.24
CA THR A 111 28.76 -38.46 2.80
C THR A 111 28.10 -39.30 1.71
N ASP A 112 27.85 -40.58 1.98
CA ASP A 112 27.12 -41.48 1.06
C ASP A 112 25.75 -40.93 0.67
N LYS A 113 25.11 -40.23 1.62
CA LYS A 113 23.82 -39.54 1.45
C LYS A 113 23.92 -38.28 0.58
N GLY A 114 25.12 -37.87 0.17
CA GLY A 114 25.37 -36.69 -0.66
C GLY A 114 25.36 -35.37 0.13
N ASN A 115 25.46 -35.42 1.46
CA ASN A 115 25.61 -34.24 2.30
C ASN A 115 27.08 -33.89 2.47
N ILE A 116 27.38 -32.60 2.64
CA ILE A 116 28.74 -32.11 2.83
C ILE A 116 29.08 -32.18 4.33
N PRO A 117 30.12 -32.95 4.74
CA PRO A 117 30.59 -32.97 6.11
C PRO A 117 31.23 -31.63 6.47
N CYS A 118 31.13 -31.23 7.74
CA CYS A 118 31.62 -29.94 8.20
C CYS A 118 32.24 -30.02 9.60
N SER A 119 32.98 -28.97 9.96
CA SER A 119 33.50 -28.80 11.31
C SER A 119 32.38 -28.41 12.29
N VAL A 120 32.60 -28.64 13.59
CA VAL A 120 31.69 -28.17 14.66
C VAL A 120 31.44 -26.66 14.56
N ARG A 121 32.47 -25.90 14.18
CA ARG A 121 32.37 -24.44 14.00
C ARG A 121 31.41 -24.10 12.88
N ASP A 122 31.58 -24.69 11.70
CA ASP A 122 30.72 -24.44 10.54
C ASP A 122 29.28 -24.90 10.80
N PHE A 123 29.10 -26.00 11.54
CA PHE A 123 27.79 -26.46 11.97
C PHE A 123 27.10 -25.46 12.88
N ASN A 124 27.82 -24.88 13.85
CA ASN A 124 27.29 -23.86 14.74
C ASN A 124 26.97 -22.54 14.00
N ASP A 125 27.83 -22.12 13.07
CA ASP A 125 27.60 -20.96 12.20
C ASP A 125 26.33 -21.18 11.36
N TYR A 126 26.17 -22.37 10.78
CA TYR A 126 24.98 -22.74 10.01
C TYR A 126 23.70 -22.76 10.88
N ARG A 127 23.76 -23.32 12.09
CA ARG A 127 22.64 -23.29 13.04
C ARG A 127 22.27 -21.87 13.46
N TYR A 128 23.27 -21.01 13.66
CA TYR A 128 23.04 -19.60 13.96
C TYR A 128 22.31 -18.90 12.80
N PHE A 129 22.77 -19.10 11.57
CA PHE A 129 22.10 -18.60 10.37
C PHE A 129 20.63 -19.05 10.27
N LEU A 130 20.36 -20.34 10.45
CA LEU A 130 18.98 -20.87 10.40
C LEU A 130 18.08 -20.25 11.46
N ARG A 131 18.60 -19.99 12.67
CA ARG A 131 17.84 -19.27 13.72
C ARG A 131 17.53 -17.84 13.32
N GLN A 132 18.49 -17.11 12.78
CA GLN A 132 18.28 -15.74 12.33
C GLN A 132 17.23 -15.68 11.21
N GLN A 133 17.29 -16.60 10.25
CA GLN A 133 16.27 -16.75 9.21
C GLN A 133 14.87 -17.02 9.78
N ALA A 134 14.74 -17.92 10.75
CA ALA A 134 13.46 -18.23 11.37
C ALA A 134 12.86 -16.99 12.07
N VAL A 135 13.68 -16.23 12.79
CA VAL A 135 13.26 -14.98 13.45
C VAL A 135 12.80 -13.95 12.41
N ILE A 136 13.54 -13.78 11.31
CA ILE A 136 13.18 -12.84 10.24
C ILE A 136 11.86 -13.25 9.58
N LYS A 137 11.68 -14.54 9.26
CA LYS A 137 10.43 -15.05 8.68
C LYS A 137 9.23 -14.82 9.60
N ASN A 138 9.36 -15.15 10.88
CA ASN A 138 8.28 -14.94 11.86
C ASN A 138 7.92 -13.45 11.95
N LYS A 139 8.91 -12.55 11.99
CA LYS A 139 8.67 -11.10 11.98
C LYS A 139 7.90 -10.66 10.73
N HIS A 140 8.26 -11.14 9.55
CA HIS A 140 7.54 -10.79 8.32
C HIS A 140 6.12 -11.33 8.28
N GLU A 141 5.87 -12.54 8.81
CA GLU A 141 4.52 -13.10 8.91
C GLU A 141 3.65 -12.30 9.88
N ASP A 142 4.22 -11.80 10.97
CA ASP A 142 3.51 -10.97 11.96
C ASP A 142 3.26 -9.53 11.46
N THR A 143 4.20 -8.93 10.73
CA THR A 143 4.09 -7.52 10.29
C THR A 143 3.33 -7.36 8.97
N ALA A 144 3.38 -8.34 8.06
CA ALA A 144 2.74 -8.22 6.75
C ALA A 144 1.22 -7.93 6.81
N PRO A 145 0.42 -8.52 7.72
CA PRO A 145 -1.00 -8.19 7.84
C PRO A 145 -1.23 -6.75 8.35
N LEU A 146 -0.39 -6.30 9.28
CA LEU A 146 -0.47 -4.96 9.88
C LEU A 146 -0.12 -3.89 8.85
N GLU A 147 0.96 -4.06 8.10
CA GLU A 147 1.39 -3.16 7.04
C GLU A 147 0.36 -3.08 5.91
N ARG A 148 -0.18 -4.22 5.47
CA ARG A 148 -1.28 -4.24 4.49
C ARG A 148 -2.50 -3.48 5.00
N ARG A 149 -2.86 -3.65 6.28
CA ARG A 149 -4.00 -2.94 6.89
C ARG A 149 -3.75 -1.44 6.93
N GLN A 150 -2.56 -1.00 7.31
CA GLN A 150 -2.18 0.42 7.31
C GLN A 150 -2.23 1.02 5.90
N HIS A 151 -1.69 0.32 4.90
CA HIS A 151 -1.73 0.75 3.51
C HIS A 151 -3.17 0.89 2.99
N VAL A 152 -4.06 -0.06 3.29
CA VAL A 152 -5.48 0.04 2.93
C VAL A 152 -6.16 1.23 3.61
N ILE A 153 -5.88 1.48 4.89
CA ILE A 153 -6.42 2.64 5.62
C ILE A 153 -5.95 3.95 4.95
N GLN A 154 -4.67 4.03 4.60
CA GLN A 154 -4.10 5.22 3.96
C GLN A 154 -4.71 5.47 2.58
N GLN A 155 -4.88 4.43 1.77
CA GLN A 155 -5.59 4.54 0.49
C GLN A 155 -7.04 5.00 0.64
N LYS A 156 -7.76 4.54 1.67
CA LYS A 156 -9.12 5.00 1.97
C LYS A 156 -9.15 6.48 2.36
N LYS A 157 -8.19 6.95 3.17
CA LYS A 157 -8.07 8.38 3.55
C LYS A 157 -7.83 9.26 2.33
N LEU A 158 -6.87 8.91 1.47
CA LEU A 158 -6.58 9.62 0.23
C LEU A 158 -7.81 9.71 -0.69
N LYS A 159 -8.55 8.60 -0.87
CA LYS A 159 -9.79 8.61 -1.66
C LYS A 159 -10.86 9.52 -1.07
N ALA A 160 -11.02 9.53 0.26
CA ALA A 160 -11.98 10.41 0.94
C ALA A 160 -11.60 11.89 0.80
N GLU A 161 -10.31 12.23 0.89
CA GLU A 161 -9.81 13.59 0.68
C GLU A 161 -10.05 14.07 -0.76
N VAL A 162 -9.69 13.25 -1.76
CA VAL A 162 -9.94 13.57 -3.17
C VAL A 162 -11.44 13.76 -3.43
N PHE A 163 -12.29 12.88 -2.89
CA PHE A 163 -13.74 13.02 -3.00
C PHE A 163 -14.25 14.31 -2.33
N GLY A 164 -13.72 14.66 -1.16
CA GLY A 164 -14.08 15.90 -0.47
C GLY A 164 -13.71 17.16 -1.27
N VAL A 165 -12.55 17.16 -1.92
CA VAL A 165 -12.10 18.26 -2.80
C VAL A 165 -12.99 18.39 -4.04
N GLU A 166 -13.34 17.27 -4.67
CA GLU A 166 -14.23 17.21 -5.83
C GLU A 166 -15.61 17.82 -5.53
N VAL A 167 -16.22 17.42 -4.41
CA VAL A 167 -17.53 17.93 -3.97
C VAL A 167 -17.45 19.44 -3.68
N LYS A 168 -16.39 19.88 -3.01
CA LYS A 168 -16.17 21.31 -2.69
C LYS A 168 -16.01 22.15 -3.97
N TYR A 169 -15.29 21.66 -4.96
CA TYR A 169 -15.11 22.32 -6.25
C TYR A 169 -16.43 22.46 -7.01
N LYS A 170 -17.24 21.40 -7.07
CA LYS A 170 -18.56 21.43 -7.72
C LYS A 170 -19.51 22.43 -7.06
N LEU A 171 -19.52 22.49 -5.73
CA LEU A 171 -20.32 23.46 -4.97
C LEU A 171 -19.89 24.91 -5.25
N LEU A 172 -18.58 25.18 -5.26
CA LEU A 172 -18.03 26.50 -5.57
C LEU A 172 -18.40 26.95 -6.99
N LYS A 173 -18.30 26.05 -7.97
CA LYS A 173 -18.67 26.33 -9.36
C LYS A 173 -20.16 26.63 -9.50
N ALA A 174 -21.04 25.83 -8.88
CA ALA A 174 -22.48 26.08 -8.88
C ALA A 174 -22.85 27.43 -8.24
N ARG A 175 -22.13 27.85 -7.18
CA ARG A 175 -22.33 29.15 -6.54
C ARG A 175 -21.89 30.30 -7.44
N GLN A 176 -20.83 30.14 -8.24
CA GLN A 176 -20.39 31.14 -9.20
C GLN A 176 -21.40 31.30 -10.34
N THR A 177 -21.84 30.19 -10.95
CA THR A 177 -22.81 30.23 -12.05
C THR A 177 -24.14 30.83 -11.60
N SER A 178 -24.63 30.49 -10.40
CA SER A 178 -25.86 31.09 -9.86
C SER A 178 -25.76 32.60 -9.67
N LYS A 179 -24.59 33.11 -9.27
CA LYS A 179 -24.37 34.56 -9.12
C LYS A 179 -24.32 35.26 -10.47
N GLU A 180 -23.63 34.68 -11.44
CA GLU A 180 -23.55 35.20 -12.81
C GLU A 180 -24.95 35.29 -13.44
N GLU A 181 -25.78 34.26 -13.27
CA GLU A 181 -27.16 34.26 -13.74
C GLU A 181 -28.04 35.34 -13.07
N GLU A 182 -27.87 35.57 -11.76
CA GLU A 182 -28.57 36.63 -11.04
C GLU A 182 -28.15 38.02 -11.52
N GLU A 183 -26.85 38.24 -11.70
CA GLU A 183 -26.30 39.50 -12.22
C GLU A 183 -26.78 39.77 -13.65
N GLU A 184 -26.81 38.76 -14.52
CA GLU A 184 -27.36 38.90 -15.86
C GLU A 184 -28.86 39.25 -15.85
N LYS A 185 -29.65 38.57 -15.02
CA LYS A 185 -31.08 38.87 -14.87
C LYS A 185 -31.28 40.31 -14.39
N ARG A 186 -30.45 40.76 -13.45
CA ARG A 186 -30.48 42.12 -12.93
C ARG A 186 -30.13 43.15 -14.01
N LYS A 187 -29.07 42.93 -14.78
CA LYS A 187 -28.70 43.81 -15.92
C LYS A 187 -29.82 43.90 -16.96
N LYS A 188 -30.40 42.75 -17.35
CA LYS A 188 -31.54 42.70 -18.29
C LYS A 188 -32.75 43.47 -17.77
N TYR A 189 -33.00 43.42 -16.46
CA TYR A 189 -34.07 44.20 -15.84
C TYR A 189 -33.77 45.70 -15.87
N GLU A 190 -32.56 46.10 -15.50
CA GLU A 190 -32.11 47.49 -15.53
C GLU A 190 -32.15 48.08 -16.95
N GLU A 191 -31.72 47.33 -17.97
CA GLU A 191 -31.83 47.73 -19.38
C GLU A 191 -33.28 47.94 -19.82
N LYS A 192 -34.20 47.04 -19.42
CA LYS A 192 -35.63 47.21 -19.70
C LYS A 192 -36.19 48.47 -19.07
N GLN A 193 -35.81 48.75 -17.82
CA GLN A 193 -36.20 49.98 -17.12
C GLN A 193 -35.66 51.24 -17.83
N GLN A 194 -34.42 51.20 -18.32
CA GLN A 194 -33.86 52.30 -19.11
C GLN A 194 -34.60 52.49 -20.44
N GLN A 195 -34.88 51.42 -21.17
CA GLN A 195 -35.64 51.50 -22.43
C GLN A 195 -37.06 52.04 -22.21
N GLU A 196 -37.71 51.66 -21.11
CA GLU A 196 -39.04 52.15 -20.77
C GLU A 196 -39.03 53.65 -20.40
N THR A 197 -38.05 54.09 -19.62
CA THR A 197 -37.88 55.52 -19.29
C THR A 197 -37.54 56.37 -20.53
N GLU A 198 -36.68 55.89 -21.44
CA GLU A 198 -36.42 56.57 -22.71
C GLU A 198 -37.66 56.65 -23.62
N ARG A 199 -38.45 55.56 -23.70
CA ARG A 199 -39.72 55.57 -24.45
C ARG A 199 -40.70 56.61 -23.90
N MET A 200 -40.82 56.70 -22.58
CA MET A 200 -41.65 57.71 -21.92
C MET A 200 -41.16 59.12 -22.22
N ARG A 201 -39.84 59.35 -22.16
CA ARG A 201 -39.23 60.64 -22.48
C ARG A 201 -39.49 61.05 -23.93
N LEU A 202 -39.30 60.14 -24.89
CA LEU A 202 -39.56 60.42 -26.30
C LEU A 202 -41.05 60.69 -26.57
N PHE A 203 -41.94 59.98 -25.88
CA PHE A 203 -43.37 60.21 -25.97
C PHE A 203 -43.74 61.62 -25.47
N GLU A 204 -43.17 62.04 -24.35
CA GLU A 204 -43.39 63.37 -23.78
C GLU A 204 -42.84 64.49 -24.68
N GLU A 205 -41.66 64.30 -25.26
CA GLU A 205 -41.09 65.23 -26.24
C GLU A 205 -41.97 65.37 -27.49
N ARG A 206 -42.45 64.25 -28.05
CA ARG A 206 -43.40 64.26 -29.18
C ARG A 206 -44.67 65.03 -28.86
N LYS A 207 -45.23 64.84 -27.66
CA LYS A 207 -46.42 65.55 -27.18
C LYS A 207 -46.16 67.06 -27.09
N GLN A 208 -45.00 67.47 -26.57
CA GLN A 208 -44.61 68.88 -26.50
C GLN A 208 -44.46 69.51 -27.88
N VAL A 209 -43.78 68.84 -28.82
CA VAL A 209 -43.64 69.32 -30.20
C VAL A 209 -45.00 69.45 -30.90
N GLN A 210 -45.92 68.53 -30.65
CA GLN A 210 -47.27 68.62 -31.22
C GLN A 210 -48.07 69.78 -30.62
N LEU A 211 -47.91 70.04 -29.32
CA LEU A 211 -48.53 71.17 -28.64
C LEU A 211 -47.98 72.50 -29.16
N THR A 212 -46.66 72.63 -29.32
CA THR A 212 -46.03 73.85 -29.88
C THR A 212 -46.45 74.07 -31.33
N ARG A 213 -46.46 73.03 -32.17
CA ARG A 213 -47.01 73.12 -33.55
C ARG A 213 -48.46 73.59 -33.57
N SER A 214 -49.28 73.09 -32.66
CA SER A 214 -50.70 73.47 -32.57
C SER A 214 -50.86 74.92 -32.11
N LYS A 215 -50.06 75.37 -31.13
CA LYS A 215 -50.00 76.76 -30.68
C LYS A 215 -49.57 77.70 -31.81
N ASN A 216 -48.49 77.35 -32.54
CA ASN A 216 -47.99 78.15 -33.65
C ASN A 216 -49.03 78.29 -34.78
N LYS A 217 -49.76 77.21 -35.12
CA LYS A 217 -50.86 77.30 -36.09
C LYS A 217 -51.97 78.26 -35.66
N VAL A 218 -52.25 78.35 -34.36
CA VAL A 218 -53.24 79.29 -33.83
C VAL A 218 -52.69 80.71 -33.88
N THR A 219 -51.43 80.94 -33.52
CA THR A 219 -50.81 82.26 -33.61
C THR A 219 -50.74 82.77 -35.04
N ASP A 220 -50.36 81.92 -36.01
CA ASP A 220 -50.31 82.26 -37.43
C ASP A 220 -51.69 82.70 -37.94
N LYS A 221 -52.76 81.98 -37.56
CA LYS A 221 -54.15 82.36 -37.89
C LYS A 221 -54.56 83.70 -37.27
N ILE A 222 -54.16 83.97 -36.03
CA ILE A 222 -54.45 85.25 -35.36
C ILE A 222 -53.72 86.39 -36.09
N GLU A 223 -52.45 86.19 -36.46
CA GLU A 223 -51.71 87.17 -37.25
C GLU A 223 -52.34 87.42 -38.62
N GLU A 224 -52.84 86.40 -39.29
CA GLU A 224 -53.51 86.53 -40.57
C GLU A 224 -54.84 87.30 -40.46
N ILE A 225 -55.63 87.05 -39.40
CA ILE A 225 -56.82 87.84 -39.08
C ILE A 225 -56.44 89.31 -38.85
N LYS A 226 -55.41 89.59 -38.04
CA LYS A 226 -54.94 90.97 -37.81
C LYS A 226 -54.48 91.66 -39.08
N ARG A 227 -53.69 90.99 -39.93
CA ARG A 227 -53.28 91.53 -41.24
C ARG A 227 -54.48 91.84 -42.14
N ARG A 228 -55.52 90.99 -42.11
CA ARG A 228 -56.77 91.20 -42.84
C ARG A 228 -57.56 92.39 -42.29
N GLU A 229 -57.65 92.53 -40.98
CA GLU A 229 -58.28 93.68 -40.31
C GLU A 229 -57.54 94.99 -40.61
N ASP A 230 -56.20 94.99 -40.56
CA ASP A 230 -55.38 96.16 -40.89
C ASP A 230 -55.51 96.54 -42.38
N ALA A 231 -55.55 95.56 -43.29
CA ALA A 231 -55.81 95.80 -44.71
C ALA A 231 -57.22 96.33 -44.99
N MET A 232 -58.22 95.92 -44.20
CA MET A 232 -59.57 96.49 -44.25
C MET A 232 -59.60 97.92 -43.71
N ARG A 233 -58.87 98.21 -42.62
CA ARG A 233 -58.74 99.57 -42.07
C ARG A 233 -58.07 100.54 -43.04
N ARG A 234 -57.02 100.11 -43.75
CA ARG A 234 -56.34 100.91 -44.79
C ARG A 234 -57.16 101.16 -46.07
N LYS A 235 -58.26 100.44 -46.28
CA LYS A 235 -59.20 100.68 -47.40
C LYS A 235 -60.38 101.57 -47.01
N ALA A 236 -60.52 101.90 -45.73
CA ALA A 236 -61.61 102.71 -45.18
C ALA A 236 -61.18 104.15 -44.82
N GLU A 237 -59.89 104.48 -45.01
CA GLU A 237 -59.34 105.85 -45.13
C GLU A 237 -59.21 106.23 -46.61
#